data_AF-A0A6P7G1E2-F1
#
_entry.id   AF-A0A6P7G1E2-F1
#
_cell.length_a   1.000
_cell.length_b   1.000
_cell.length_c   1.000
_cell.angle_alpha   90.00
_cell.angle_beta   90.00
_cell.angle_gamma   90.00
#
_symmetry.space_group_name_H-M   'P 1'
#
loop_
_entity.id
_entity.type
_entity.pdbx_description
1 polymer ?
#
loop_
_entity_poly.entity_id
_entity_poly.type
_entity_poly.pdbx_seq_one_letter_code
_entity_poly.pdbx_strand_id
1 'polypeptide(L)'
;MTVSNQISELNFYSVFVYVSVSLEVSIMLTCWKHHSNPVKLWCLTECHLTIRPNGEVLGTKDDSDPDTKILRTSAENGLVRLLGINSQLYLCLDHKEEKLYGVKDKNKATLFKEDMSGSYSTYQCTLDSKSWFVGIRNDGKPKPVKTAEATQKETRFLPRGCP
;
A
#
# COMPACT_ATOMS: atom_id res chain seq x y z
N MET A 1 39.75 44.95 9.62
CA MET A 1 39.12 44.02 8.64
C MET A 1 38.36 42.94 9.41
N THR A 2 37.23 43.25 10.07
CA THR A 2 36.60 42.24 10.93
C THR A 2 35.13 42.54 11.26
N VAL A 3 34.33 42.93 10.26
CA VAL A 3 32.86 43.09 10.47
C VAL A 3 32.08 42.37 9.37
N SER A 4 32.57 42.37 8.13
CA SER A 4 31.94 41.67 7.01
C SER A 4 31.92 40.15 7.17
N ASN A 5 32.99 39.53 7.69
CA ASN A 5 33.08 38.07 7.85
C ASN A 5 32.12 37.50 8.91
N GLN A 6 31.83 38.25 9.97
CA GLN A 6 30.91 37.80 11.02
C GLN A 6 29.45 37.84 10.54
N ILE A 7 29.07 38.83 9.72
CA ILE A 7 27.73 38.95 9.17
C ILE A 7 27.46 37.85 8.12
N SER A 8 28.45 37.49 7.30
CA SER A 8 28.31 36.37 6.35
C SER A 8 28.17 35.02 7.04
N GLU A 9 28.90 34.79 8.14
CA GLU A 9 28.79 33.56 8.93
C GLU A 9 27.44 33.46 9.63
N LEU A 10 26.95 34.55 10.26
CA LEU A 10 25.63 34.56 10.90
C LEU A 10 24.48 34.32 9.92
N ASN A 11 24.58 34.86 8.71
CA ASN A 11 23.63 34.57 7.64
C ASN A 11 23.72 33.11 7.18
N PHE A 12 24.92 32.53 7.11
CA PHE A 12 25.12 31.13 6.73
C PHE A 12 24.53 30.17 7.77
N TYR A 13 24.80 30.40 9.06
CA TYR A 13 24.22 29.61 10.14
C TYR A 13 22.70 29.74 10.19
N SER A 14 22.16 30.95 10.03
CA SER A 14 20.71 31.17 10.00
C SER A 14 20.04 30.45 8.84
N VAL A 15 20.63 30.52 7.63
CA VAL A 15 20.13 29.80 6.44
C VAL A 15 20.27 28.29 6.61
N PHE A 16 21.38 27.79 7.14
CA PHE A 16 21.58 26.35 7.37
C PHE A 16 20.59 25.78 8.39
N VAL A 17 20.39 26.46 9.52
CA VAL A 17 19.39 26.08 10.54
C VAL A 17 17.98 26.16 9.97
N TYR A 18 17.65 27.20 9.18
CA TYR A 18 16.36 27.31 8.55
C TYR A 18 16.10 26.19 7.52
N VAL A 19 17.10 25.87 6.70
CA VAL A 19 17.01 24.77 5.73
C VAL A 19 16.91 23.41 6.44
N SER A 20 17.69 23.17 7.51
CA SER A 20 17.62 21.91 8.25
C SER A 20 16.28 21.75 8.96
N VAL A 21 15.79 22.78 9.65
CA VAL A 21 14.47 22.79 10.30
C VAL A 21 13.35 22.70 9.27
N SER A 22 13.47 23.37 8.13
CA SER A 22 12.49 23.26 7.03
C SER A 22 12.48 21.87 6.42
N LEU A 23 13.65 21.23 6.26
CA LEU A 23 13.75 19.86 5.76
C LEU A 23 13.19 18.87 6.78
N GLU A 24 13.50 19.00 8.07
CA GLU A 24 12.94 18.16 9.13
C GLU A 24 11.43 18.36 9.29
N VAL A 25 10.93 19.59 9.25
CA VAL A 25 9.49 19.90 9.27
C VAL A 25 8.80 19.42 8.00
N SER A 26 9.46 19.50 6.84
CA SER A 26 8.93 18.94 5.58
C SER A 26 8.92 17.41 5.62
N ILE A 27 9.96 16.77 6.14
CA ILE A 27 10.01 15.31 6.39
C ILE A 27 8.92 14.91 7.38
N MET A 28 8.71 15.67 8.46
CA MET A 28 7.66 15.44 9.46
C MET A 28 6.26 15.67 8.89
N LEU A 29 6.05 16.69 8.05
CA LEU A 29 4.79 16.95 7.36
C LEU A 29 4.51 15.92 6.24
N THR A 30 5.56 15.36 5.64
CA THR A 30 5.46 14.23 4.70
C THR A 30 5.18 12.92 5.43
N CYS A 31 5.80 12.70 6.59
CA CYS A 31 5.50 11.58 7.51
C CYS A 31 4.07 11.68 8.07
N TRP A 32 3.59 12.88 8.41
CA TRP A 32 2.24 13.09 8.92
C TRP A 32 1.14 12.93 7.87
N LYS A 33 1.42 13.17 6.58
CA LYS A 33 0.43 12.94 5.50
C LYS A 33 0.19 11.46 5.17
N HIS A 34 0.98 10.52 5.73
CA HIS A 34 0.96 9.11 5.32
C HIS A 34 0.72 8.09 6.45
N HIS A 35 0.29 8.49 7.64
CA HIS A 35 -0.23 7.54 8.63
C HIS A 35 -1.67 7.14 8.30
N SER A 36 -1.83 6.41 7.19
CA SER A 36 -3.03 5.58 7.04
C SER A 36 -2.95 4.51 8.12
N ASN A 37 -3.96 4.45 8.99
CA ASN A 37 -4.01 3.38 9.99
C ASN A 37 -4.01 2.02 9.28
N PRO A 38 -3.24 1.04 9.78
CA PRO A 38 -3.30 -0.32 9.28
C PRO A 38 -4.74 -0.83 9.24
N VAL A 39 -5.09 -1.51 8.16
CA VAL A 39 -6.40 -2.16 7.99
C VAL A 39 -6.22 -3.65 7.78
N LYS A 40 -7.27 -4.40 8.08
CA LYS A 40 -7.45 -5.77 7.58
C LYS A 40 -8.42 -5.71 6.41
N LEU A 41 -8.05 -6.27 5.26
CA LEU A 41 -8.92 -6.32 4.09
C LEU A 41 -9.74 -7.60 4.12
N TRP A 42 -10.98 -7.52 4.61
CA TRP A 42 -11.89 -8.64 4.72
C TRP A 42 -12.64 -8.88 3.40
N CYS A 43 -12.32 -9.96 2.70
CA CYS A 43 -13.02 -10.36 1.50
C CYS A 43 -14.43 -10.87 1.81
N LEU A 44 -15.38 -10.69 0.88
CA LEU A 44 -16.72 -11.28 0.99
C LEU A 44 -16.73 -12.82 1.00
N THR A 45 -15.59 -13.46 0.72
CA THR A 45 -15.37 -14.91 0.94
C THR A 45 -14.98 -15.27 2.37
N GLU A 46 -15.19 -14.35 3.32
CA GLU A 46 -14.94 -14.54 4.75
C GLU A 46 -13.47 -14.84 5.08
N CYS A 47 -12.56 -14.22 4.33
CA CYS A 47 -11.12 -14.35 4.53
C CYS A 47 -10.46 -12.96 4.51
N HIS A 48 -9.42 -12.78 5.31
CA HIS A 48 -8.52 -11.63 5.24
C HIS A 48 -7.47 -11.82 4.17
N LEU A 49 -7.24 -10.78 3.34
CA LEU A 49 -6.05 -10.73 2.50
C LEU A 49 -4.80 -10.80 3.39
N THR A 50 -3.89 -11.70 3.04
CA THR A 50 -2.69 -12.01 3.80
C THR A 50 -1.49 -12.04 2.88
N ILE A 51 -0.41 -11.36 3.26
CA ILE A 51 0.85 -11.35 2.52
C ILE A 51 1.93 -11.93 3.42
N ARG A 52 2.31 -13.18 3.14
CA ARG A 52 3.27 -13.94 3.94
C ARG A 52 4.71 -13.43 3.74
N PRO A 53 5.60 -13.61 4.73
CA PRO A 53 7.02 -13.25 4.61
C PRO A 53 7.76 -13.96 3.47
N ASN A 54 7.28 -15.14 3.04
CA ASN A 54 7.83 -15.87 1.89
C ASN A 54 7.36 -15.31 0.52
N GLY A 55 6.53 -14.26 0.50
CA GLY A 55 5.97 -13.67 -0.71
C GLY A 55 4.67 -14.31 -1.19
N GLU A 56 4.12 -15.29 -0.49
CA GLU A 56 2.83 -15.88 -0.82
C GLU A 56 1.67 -14.94 -0.46
N VAL A 57 0.67 -14.86 -1.33
CA VAL A 57 -0.57 -14.11 -1.11
C VAL A 57 -1.73 -15.07 -1.01
N LEU A 58 -2.47 -15.01 0.10
CA LEU A 58 -3.58 -15.90 0.39
C LEU A 58 -4.65 -15.23 1.25
N GLY A 59 -5.73 -15.96 1.50
CA GLY A 59 -6.81 -15.64 2.42
C GLY A 59 -6.73 -16.47 3.70
N THR A 60 -6.86 -15.84 4.87
CA THR A 60 -7.00 -16.54 6.15
C THR A 60 -8.28 -16.12 6.88
N LYS A 61 -8.92 -17.06 7.58
CA LYS A 61 -10.06 -16.76 8.47
C LYS A 61 -9.61 -16.32 9.87
N ASP A 62 -8.33 -16.51 10.18
CA ASP A 62 -7.75 -16.13 11.47
C ASP A 62 -7.63 -14.60 11.55
N ASP A 63 -8.41 -14.00 12.45
CA ASP A 63 -8.37 -12.55 12.68
C ASP A 63 -7.12 -12.15 13.51
N SER A 64 -6.48 -13.07 14.22
CA SER A 64 -5.28 -12.81 15.02
C SER A 64 -3.98 -12.82 14.20
N ASP A 65 -4.03 -13.32 12.97
CA ASP A 65 -2.88 -13.49 12.10
C ASP A 65 -2.22 -12.12 11.78
N PRO A 66 -0.95 -11.91 12.16
CA PRO A 66 -0.28 -10.62 12.00
C PRO A 66 -0.04 -10.24 10.53
N ASP A 67 0.02 -11.20 9.60
CA ASP A 67 0.24 -10.94 8.18
C ASP A 67 -1.02 -10.39 7.48
N THR A 68 -2.15 -10.32 8.19
CA THR A 68 -3.41 -9.71 7.71
C THR A 68 -3.40 -8.18 7.81
N LYS A 69 -2.43 -7.61 8.52
CA LYS A 69 -2.29 -6.16 8.69
C LYS A 69 -1.71 -5.54 7.43
N ILE A 70 -2.55 -4.82 6.70
CA ILE A 70 -2.20 -4.15 5.45
C ILE A 70 -2.16 -2.64 5.68
N LEU A 71 -1.02 -2.02 5.35
CA LEU A 71 -0.92 -0.59 5.19
C LEU A 71 -1.32 -0.22 3.76
N ARG A 72 -2.46 0.45 3.60
CA ARG A 72 -2.88 1.02 2.33
C ARG A 72 -2.28 2.41 2.18
N THR A 73 -1.40 2.59 1.20
CA THR A 73 -0.74 3.89 0.94
C THR A 73 -1.19 4.47 -0.38
N SER A 74 -1.56 5.75 -0.38
CA SER A 74 -1.78 6.51 -1.61
C SER A 74 -0.48 6.58 -2.45
N ALA A 75 -0.64 6.51 -3.76
CA ALA A 75 0.40 6.62 -4.77
C ALA A 75 0.01 7.70 -5.81
N GLU A 76 0.73 7.73 -6.93
CA GLU A 76 0.47 8.67 -8.02
C GLU A 76 -0.90 8.44 -8.66
N ASN A 77 -1.51 9.51 -9.19
CA ASN A 77 -2.74 9.48 -9.99
C ASN A 77 -3.95 8.82 -9.32
N GLY A 78 -4.06 8.90 -7.98
CA GLY A 78 -5.17 8.30 -7.24
C GLY A 78 -5.11 6.77 -7.14
N LEU A 79 -3.96 6.18 -7.46
CA LEU A 79 -3.70 4.76 -7.27
C LEU A 79 -3.26 4.50 -5.83
N VAL A 80 -3.32 3.23 -5.43
CA VAL A 80 -2.89 2.78 -4.10
C VAL A 80 -1.89 1.65 -4.20
N ARG A 81 -1.10 1.48 -3.14
CA ARG A 81 -0.32 0.27 -2.86
C ARG A 81 -0.81 -0.37 -1.57
N LEU A 82 -0.74 -1.68 -1.52
CA LEU A 82 -1.08 -2.48 -0.35
C LEU A 82 0.19 -3.12 0.18
N LEU A 83 0.65 -2.70 1.35
CA LEU A 83 1.86 -3.21 2.00
C LEU A 83 1.48 -4.12 3.16
N GLY A 84 1.94 -5.37 3.16
CA GLY A 84 1.88 -6.24 4.34
C GLY A 84 2.81 -5.70 5.40
N ILE A 85 2.28 -5.29 6.55
CA ILE A 85 3.09 -4.66 7.61
C ILE A 85 4.05 -5.65 8.23
N ASN A 86 3.62 -6.89 8.47
CA ASN A 86 4.49 -7.88 9.08
C ASN A 86 5.55 -8.40 8.09
N SER A 87 5.15 -8.68 6.84
CA SER A 87 6.07 -9.17 5.80
C SER A 87 6.96 -8.09 5.19
N GLN A 88 6.58 -6.81 5.29
CA GLN A 88 7.22 -5.69 4.58
C GLN A 88 7.25 -5.89 3.06
N LEU A 89 6.23 -6.55 2.51
CA LEU A 89 6.07 -6.82 1.08
C LEU A 89 4.83 -6.11 0.52
N TYR A 90 5.01 -5.45 -0.62
CA TYR A 90 3.91 -4.91 -1.41
C TYR A 90 3.19 -6.03 -2.15
N LEU A 91 1.86 -5.98 -2.17
CA LEU A 91 1.08 -6.79 -3.09
C LEU A 91 1.46 -6.43 -4.52
N CYS A 92 1.74 -7.46 -5.31
CA CYS A 92 2.14 -7.36 -6.70
C CYS A 92 1.33 -8.35 -7.54
N LEU A 93 1.02 -7.97 -8.77
CA LEU A 93 0.43 -8.87 -9.76
C LEU A 93 1.45 -9.20 -10.86
N ASP A 94 1.84 -10.47 -10.96
CA ASP A 94 2.65 -10.92 -12.09
C ASP A 94 1.78 -11.02 -13.33
N HIS A 95 2.09 -10.26 -14.38
CA HIS A 95 1.34 -10.33 -15.64
C HIS A 95 1.66 -11.58 -16.47
N LYS A 96 2.86 -12.13 -16.34
CA LYS A 96 3.29 -13.33 -17.08
C LYS A 96 2.74 -14.59 -16.43
N GLU A 97 2.89 -14.70 -15.12
CA GLU A 97 2.43 -15.85 -14.33
C GLU A 97 0.98 -15.74 -13.89
N GLU A 98 0.38 -14.55 -14.01
CA GLU A 98 -1.02 -14.26 -13.69
C GLU A 98 -1.38 -14.58 -12.24
N LYS A 99 -0.42 -14.31 -11.34
CA LYS A 99 -0.49 -14.64 -9.91
C LYS A 99 -0.22 -13.40 -9.06
N LEU A 100 -0.91 -13.35 -7.92
CA LEU A 100 -0.63 -12.40 -6.86
C LEU A 100 0.55 -12.91 -6.03
N TYR A 101 1.47 -12.01 -5.70
CA TYR A 101 2.62 -12.31 -4.85
C TYR A 101 3.08 -11.05 -4.10
N GLY A 102 3.90 -11.23 -3.07
CA GLY A 102 4.54 -10.15 -2.33
C GLY A 102 5.92 -9.79 -2.89
N VAL A 103 6.22 -8.51 -3.05
CA VAL A 103 7.52 -8.00 -3.52
C VAL A 103 8.03 -6.87 -2.63
N LYS A 104 9.34 -6.78 -2.44
CA LYS A 104 9.95 -5.75 -1.61
C LYS A 104 9.92 -4.36 -2.26
N ASP A 105 10.21 -4.32 -3.56
CA ASP A 105 10.40 -3.06 -4.29
C ASP A 105 9.10 -2.58 -4.93
N LYS A 106 8.83 -1.27 -4.80
CA LYS A 106 7.72 -0.62 -5.49
C LYS A 106 7.96 -0.66 -7.00
N ASN A 107 6.98 -1.14 -7.75
CA ASN A 107 6.99 -1.11 -9.21
C ASN A 107 5.58 -0.82 -9.76
N LYS A 108 5.40 -0.80 -11.09
CA LYS A 108 4.09 -0.56 -11.72
C LYS A 108 3.06 -1.67 -11.42
N ALA A 109 3.51 -2.90 -11.21
CA ALA A 109 2.67 -4.05 -10.86
C ALA A 109 2.18 -4.04 -9.40
N THR A 110 2.71 -3.14 -8.56
CA THR A 110 2.23 -2.90 -7.18
C THR A 110 1.14 -1.82 -7.10
N LEU A 111 0.79 -1.20 -8.23
CA LEU A 111 -0.21 -0.12 -8.29
C LEU A 111 -1.58 -0.68 -8.60
N PHE A 112 -2.56 -0.29 -7.79
CA PHE A 112 -3.95 -0.67 -7.96
C PHE A 112 -4.85 0.57 -7.99
N LYS A 113 -5.83 0.57 -8.88
CA LYS A 113 -6.95 1.49 -8.83
C LYS A 113 -7.93 0.98 -7.79
N GLU A 114 -8.12 1.75 -6.73
CA GLU A 114 -9.12 1.47 -5.70
C GLU A 114 -10.45 2.11 -6.11
N ASP A 115 -11.52 1.31 -6.14
CA ASP A 115 -12.89 1.82 -6.24
C ASP A 115 -13.57 1.63 -4.88
N MET A 116 -13.93 2.75 -4.23
CA MET A 116 -14.64 2.79 -2.95
C MET A 116 -16.07 3.34 -3.07
N SER A 117 -16.63 3.42 -4.28
CA SER A 117 -17.96 4.03 -4.50
C SER A 117 -19.13 3.24 -3.89
N GLY A 118 -18.94 1.95 -3.57
CA GLY A 118 -19.94 1.08 -2.96
C GLY A 118 -19.63 0.69 -1.51
N SER A 119 -20.39 -0.26 -0.96
CA SER A 119 -20.18 -0.80 0.40
C SER A 119 -18.90 -1.61 0.59
N TYR A 120 -18.21 -1.94 -0.51
CA TYR A 120 -16.98 -2.73 -0.54
C TYR A 120 -16.02 -2.11 -1.53
N SER A 121 -14.73 -2.17 -1.22
CA SER A 121 -13.66 -1.73 -2.09
C SER A 121 -13.24 -2.84 -3.06
N THR A 122 -12.86 -2.45 -4.27
CA THR A 122 -12.20 -3.35 -5.22
C THR A 122 -10.82 -2.79 -5.58
N TYR A 123 -9.89 -3.67 -5.94
CA TYR A 123 -8.51 -3.29 -6.30
C TYR A 123 -8.20 -3.82 -7.69
N GLN A 124 -8.20 -2.93 -8.67
CA GLN A 124 -7.94 -3.25 -10.07
C GLN A 124 -6.48 -2.98 -10.42
N CYS A 125 -5.81 -3.93 -11.06
CA CYS A 125 -4.48 -3.73 -11.63
C CYS A 125 -4.53 -2.70 -12.77
N THR A 126 -3.47 -1.89 -12.88
CA THR A 126 -3.36 -0.87 -13.92
C THR A 126 -2.49 -1.29 -15.11
N LEU A 127 -2.01 -2.54 -15.14
CA LEU A 127 -1.12 -3.02 -16.19
C LEU A 127 -1.86 -3.44 -17.47
N ASP A 128 -1.26 -3.11 -18.61
CA ASP A 128 -1.54 -3.66 -19.93
C ASP A 128 -3.00 -3.61 -20.40
N SER A 129 -3.75 -2.57 -20.01
CA SER A 129 -5.18 -2.37 -20.33
C SER A 129 -6.11 -3.50 -19.88
N LYS A 130 -5.61 -4.47 -19.11
CA LYS A 130 -6.39 -5.59 -18.60
C LYS A 130 -7.09 -5.19 -17.30
N SER A 131 -8.38 -5.44 -17.24
CA SER A 131 -9.19 -5.23 -16.04
C SER A 131 -9.08 -6.41 -15.09
N TRP A 132 -7.88 -6.65 -14.57
CA TRP A 132 -7.62 -7.69 -13.58
C TRP A 132 -7.83 -7.17 -12.17
N PHE A 133 -8.40 -8.00 -11.31
CA PHE A 133 -8.72 -7.62 -9.93
C PHE A 133 -7.96 -8.51 -8.94
N VAL A 134 -7.57 -7.92 -7.81
CA VAL A 134 -7.17 -8.69 -6.64
C VAL A 134 -8.37 -9.48 -6.16
N GLY A 135 -8.19 -10.78 -5.88
CA GLY A 135 -9.28 -11.58 -5.34
C GLY A 135 -8.81 -12.82 -4.59
N ILE A 136 -9.64 -13.26 -3.65
CA ILE A 136 -9.41 -14.41 -2.77
C ILE A 136 -10.64 -15.32 -2.81
N ARG A 137 -10.43 -16.59 -3.11
CA ARG A 137 -11.48 -17.63 -3.12
C ARG A 137 -11.86 -18.02 -1.70
N ASN A 138 -13.02 -18.68 -1.55
CA ASN A 138 -13.50 -19.18 -0.24
C ASN A 138 -12.63 -20.31 0.36
N ASP A 139 -11.78 -20.97 -0.45
CA ASP A 139 -10.77 -21.91 0.03
C ASP A 139 -9.48 -21.22 0.51
N GLY A 140 -9.47 -19.88 0.58
CA GLY A 140 -8.31 -19.08 0.98
C GLY A 140 -7.26 -18.93 -0.10
N LYS A 141 -7.41 -19.56 -1.28
CA LYS A 141 -6.43 -19.41 -2.36
C LYS A 141 -6.64 -18.11 -3.13
N PRO A 142 -5.58 -17.51 -3.69
CA PRO A 142 -5.72 -16.37 -4.58
C PRO A 142 -6.57 -16.75 -5.80
N LYS A 143 -7.48 -15.85 -6.19
CA LYS A 143 -8.30 -16.02 -7.38
C LYS A 143 -7.44 -15.80 -8.63
N PRO A 144 -7.54 -16.67 -9.66
CA PRO A 144 -6.89 -16.42 -10.94
C PRO A 144 -7.31 -15.07 -11.53
N VAL A 145 -6.35 -14.19 -11.85
CA VAL A 145 -6.67 -12.82 -12.24
C VAL A 145 -7.41 -12.69 -13.57
N LYS A 146 -7.22 -13.66 -14.46
CA LYS A 146 -7.95 -13.76 -15.74
C LYS A 146 -9.47 -13.86 -15.58
N THR A 147 -9.94 -14.43 -14.47
CA THR A 147 -11.37 -14.65 -14.21
C THR A 147 -11.89 -13.79 -13.06
N ALA A 148 -11.06 -12.86 -12.57
CA ALA A 148 -11.40 -11.93 -11.51
C ALA A 148 -12.11 -10.72 -12.12
N GLU A 149 -13.35 -10.48 -11.67
CA GLU A 149 -14.19 -9.37 -12.12
C GLU A 149 -14.71 -8.59 -10.92
N ALA A 150 -14.98 -7.29 -11.07
CA ALA A 150 -15.38 -6.40 -9.98
C ALA A 150 -16.67 -6.79 -9.24
N THR A 151 -17.62 -7.43 -9.93
CA THR A 151 -18.95 -7.76 -9.39
C THR A 151 -18.94 -9.01 -8.51
N GLN A 152 -17.89 -9.81 -8.60
CA GLN A 152 -17.75 -11.09 -7.92
C GLN A 152 -17.49 -10.89 -6.42
N LYS A 153 -17.89 -11.87 -5.59
CA LYS A 153 -17.63 -11.79 -4.15
C LYS A 153 -16.13 -11.88 -3.84
N GLU A 154 -15.38 -12.67 -4.59
CA GLU A 154 -13.95 -12.90 -4.36
C GLU A 154 -13.09 -11.64 -4.51
N THR A 155 -13.58 -10.61 -5.19
CA THR A 155 -12.82 -9.38 -5.52
C THR A 155 -13.24 -8.17 -4.69
N ARG A 156 -14.20 -8.35 -3.78
CA ARG A 156 -14.79 -7.28 -2.95
C ARG A 156 -14.28 -7.39 -1.53
N PHE A 157 -13.66 -6.32 -1.06
CA PHE A 157 -13.03 -6.24 0.25
C PHE A 157 -13.67 -5.15 1.10
N LEU A 158 -13.82 -5.43 2.39
CA LEU A 158 -14.21 -4.47 3.41
C LEU A 158 -12.96 -4.12 4.23
N PRO A 159 -12.43 -2.89 4.13
CA PRO A 159 -11.38 -2.43 5.03
C PRO A 159 -11.91 -2.36 6.47
N ARG A 160 -11.36 -3.18 7.36
CA ARG A 160 -11.63 -3.17 8.80
C ARG A 160 -10.45 -2.54 9.54
N GLY A 161 -10.73 -1.70 10.54
CA GLY A 161 -9.66 -1.15 11.39
C GLY A 161 -8.92 -2.26 12.12
N CYS A 162 -7.61 -2.09 12.31
CA CYS A 162 -6.86 -2.92 13.25
C CYS A 162 -7.05 -2.35 14.67
N PRO A 163 -7.46 -3.16 15.65
CA PRO A 163 -7.36 -2.78 17.06
C PRO A 163 -5.90 -2.72 17.53
#